data_AF-A0A959RMY6-F1
#
_entry.id   AF-A0A959RMY6-F1
#
_cell.length_a   1.000
_cell.length_b   1.000
_cell.length_c   1.000
_cell.angle_alpha   90.00
_cell.angle_beta   90.00
_cell.angle_gamma   90.00
#
_symmetry.space_group_name_H-M   'P 1'
#
loop_
_entity.id
_entity.type
_entity.pdbx_description
1 polymer ?
#
loop_
_entity_poly.entity_id
_entity_poly.type
_entity_poly.pdbx_seq_one_letter_code
_entity_poly.pdbx_strand_id
1 'polypeptide(L)'
;MKKYIYIVNPVSGKGRGKKVIPLIHSVSKGLGVDYNIIETKGTLDASGIASEYSTDKNIIISVGGDGTLNEVINGIDLNTDITLSVLPVGSGNDFVKNLNYTKNIKDNLSFILQSNHENIINVDVGEVNFTENNDHKTTKYNRFINNLGIGFDAYVGFLNQNNKI
;
A
#
# COMPACT_ATOMS: atom_id res chain seq x y z
N MET A 1 5.51 -13.81 17.75
CA MET A 1 4.41 -13.60 16.77
C MET A 1 4.60 -12.23 16.15
N LYS A 2 4.44 -12.10 14.83
CA LYS A 2 4.43 -10.78 14.19
C LYS A 2 3.09 -10.08 14.44
N LYS A 3 3.07 -8.75 14.44
CA LYS A 3 1.87 -7.92 14.55
C LYS A 3 1.43 -7.40 13.18
N TYR A 4 0.14 -7.50 12.87
CA TYR A 4 -0.41 -7.02 11.60
C TYR A 4 -0.84 -5.55 11.70
N ILE A 5 -0.28 -4.69 10.87
CA ILE A 5 -0.57 -3.26 10.84
C ILE A 5 -1.37 -2.95 9.57
N TYR A 6 -2.68 -2.77 9.71
CA TYR A 6 -3.54 -2.39 8.61
C TYR A 6 -3.51 -0.88 8.43
N ILE A 7 -2.97 -0.41 7.30
CA ILE A 7 -2.99 0.99 6.90
C ILE A 7 -4.15 1.18 5.94
N VAL A 8 -5.25 1.75 6.43
CA VAL A 8 -6.53 1.80 5.71
C VAL A 8 -6.76 3.17 5.10
N ASN A 9 -6.90 3.23 3.78
CA ASN A 9 -7.46 4.40 3.12
C ASN A 9 -9.00 4.32 3.11
N PRO A 10 -9.71 5.06 3.97
CA PRO A 10 -11.15 4.91 4.13
C PRO A 10 -11.94 5.29 2.88
N VAL A 11 -11.41 6.20 2.06
CA VAL A 11 -12.10 6.70 0.85
C VAL A 11 -11.81 5.85 -0.41
N SER A 12 -10.84 4.93 -0.34
CA SER A 12 -10.47 4.09 -1.48
C SER A 12 -11.64 3.26 -2.03
N GLY A 13 -11.67 3.08 -3.35
CA GLY A 13 -12.65 2.25 -4.05
C GLY A 13 -14.10 2.74 -3.89
N LYS A 14 -14.33 4.06 -3.82
CA LYS A 14 -15.64 4.66 -3.50
C LYS A 14 -16.12 4.32 -2.08
N GLY A 15 -15.22 4.43 -1.10
CA GLY A 15 -15.50 4.16 0.31
C GLY A 15 -15.50 2.69 0.72
N ARG A 16 -15.01 1.79 -0.15
CA ARG A 16 -14.83 0.37 0.21
C ARG A 16 -13.80 0.17 1.31
N GLY A 17 -12.77 1.01 1.37
CA GLY A 17 -11.75 0.96 2.44
C GLY A 17 -12.38 1.05 3.83
N LYS A 18 -13.26 2.02 4.07
CA LYS A 18 -13.98 2.12 5.34
C LYS A 18 -14.91 0.92 5.60
N LYS A 19 -15.59 0.44 4.55
CA LYS A 19 -16.54 -0.68 4.65
C LYS A 19 -15.87 -2.02 4.98
N VAL A 20 -14.58 -2.18 4.74
CA VAL A 20 -13.86 -3.43 5.01
C VAL A 20 -13.38 -3.55 6.46
N ILE A 21 -13.36 -2.46 7.23
CA ILE A 21 -12.87 -2.45 8.62
C ILE A 21 -13.59 -3.48 9.52
N PRO A 22 -14.94 -3.60 9.52
CA PRO A 22 -15.62 -4.62 10.32
C PRO A 22 -15.22 -6.05 9.94
N LEU A 23 -14.95 -6.30 8.64
CA LEU A 23 -14.46 -7.59 8.17
C LEU A 23 -13.04 -7.85 8.67
N ILE A 24 -12.16 -6.85 8.62
CA ILE A 24 -10.80 -6.95 9.16
C ILE A 24 -10.84 -7.34 10.64
N HIS A 25 -11.67 -6.66 11.44
CA HIS A 25 -11.85 -6.99 12.85
C HIS A 25 -12.35 -8.42 13.05
N SER A 26 -13.39 -8.83 12.32
CA SER A 26 -14.01 -10.15 12.46
C SER A 26 -13.04 -11.28 12.12
N VAL A 27 -12.34 -11.19 10.98
CA VAL A 27 -11.42 -12.24 10.53
C VAL A 27 -10.16 -12.27 11.40
N SER A 28 -9.59 -11.12 11.73
CA SER A 28 -8.37 -11.06 12.54
C SER A 28 -8.60 -11.60 13.96
N LYS A 29 -9.73 -11.24 14.58
CA LYS A 29 -10.11 -11.80 15.89
C LYS A 29 -10.40 -13.29 15.81
N GLY A 30 -11.12 -13.73 14.77
CA GLY A 30 -11.45 -15.14 14.56
C GLY A 30 -10.21 -16.03 14.38
N LEU A 31 -9.13 -15.49 13.80
CA LEU A 31 -7.85 -16.17 13.63
C LEU A 31 -6.86 -15.94 14.80
N GLY A 32 -7.23 -15.14 15.80
CA GLY A 32 -6.39 -14.89 16.97
C GLY A 32 -5.08 -14.14 16.69
N VAL A 33 -5.01 -13.36 15.61
CA VAL A 33 -3.80 -12.58 15.28
C VAL A 33 -3.73 -11.28 16.08
N ASP A 34 -2.53 -10.82 16.42
CA ASP A 34 -2.31 -9.48 16.98
C ASP A 34 -2.32 -8.46 15.83
N TYR A 35 -3.11 -7.40 15.97
CA TYR A 35 -3.24 -6.40 14.92
C TYR A 35 -3.57 -5.00 15.42
N ASN A 36 -3.27 -4.01 14.58
CA ASN A 36 -3.73 -2.64 14.71
C ASN A 36 -4.33 -2.15 13.39
N ILE A 37 -5.40 -1.35 13.45
CA ILE A 37 -5.98 -0.68 12.28
C ILE A 37 -5.76 0.81 12.42
N ILE A 38 -5.14 1.41 11.41
CA ILE A 38 -4.82 2.83 11.36
C ILE A 38 -5.43 3.39 10.08
N GLU A 39 -6.40 4.28 10.22
CA GLU A 39 -7.04 4.97 9.09
C GLU A 39 -6.19 6.19 8.68
N THR A 40 -5.91 6.30 7.38
CA THR A 40 -5.26 7.47 6.81
C THR A 40 -6.20 8.67 6.81
N LYS A 41 -5.69 9.87 7.07
CA LYS A 41 -6.44 11.13 7.11
C LYS A 41 -6.35 11.95 5.82
N GLY A 42 -5.38 11.65 4.95
CA GLY A 42 -5.17 12.39 3.72
C GLY A 42 -3.94 11.92 2.96
N THR A 43 -3.55 12.71 1.96
CA THR A 43 -2.38 12.46 1.10
C THR A 43 -1.10 12.36 1.93
N LEU A 44 -0.26 11.36 1.62
CA LEU A 44 1.02 11.06 2.29
C LEU A 44 0.91 10.56 3.74
N ASP A 45 -0.30 10.39 4.28
CA ASP A 45 -0.43 9.89 5.65
C ASP A 45 -0.03 8.42 5.74
N ALA A 46 -0.26 7.62 4.69
CA ALA A 46 0.11 6.21 4.70
C ALA A 46 1.62 5.99 4.72
N SER A 47 2.43 6.91 4.16
CA SER A 47 3.89 6.81 4.23
C SER A 47 4.40 7.08 5.65
N GLY A 48 3.84 8.08 6.33
CA GLY A 48 4.19 8.38 7.73
C GLY A 48 3.86 7.20 8.65
N ILE A 49 2.67 6.63 8.50
CA ILE A 49 2.27 5.43 9.25
C ILE A 49 3.20 4.26 8.92
N ALA A 50 3.48 4.00 7.64
CA ALA A 50 4.35 2.88 7.27
C ALA A 50 5.76 3.02 7.88
N SER A 51 6.31 4.23 7.94
CA SER A 51 7.60 4.50 8.56
C SER A 51 7.61 4.21 10.07
N GLU A 52 6.55 4.57 10.79
CA GLU A 52 6.42 4.30 12.24
C GLU A 52 6.43 2.79 12.55
N TYR A 53 5.87 1.97 11.63
CA TYR A 53 5.69 0.54 11.84
C TYR A 53 6.65 -0.34 11.03
N SER A 54 7.63 0.23 10.32
CA SER A 54 8.57 -0.53 9.49
C SER A 54 9.63 -1.24 10.32
N THR A 55 9.27 -2.40 10.89
CA THR A 55 10.17 -3.26 11.67
C THR A 55 9.95 -4.73 11.30
N ASP A 56 10.96 -5.57 11.53
CA ASP A 56 10.92 -7.03 11.32
C ASP A 56 9.81 -7.75 12.13
N LYS A 57 9.34 -7.13 13.21
CA LYS A 57 8.24 -7.61 14.07
C LYS A 57 6.84 -7.37 13.50
N ASN A 58 6.72 -6.53 12.48
CA ASN A 58 5.44 -6.14 11.91
C ASN A 58 5.23 -6.74 10.52
N ILE A 59 3.96 -6.92 10.15
CA ILE A 59 3.52 -7.15 8.79
C ILE A 59 2.61 -5.97 8.43
N ILE A 60 3.01 -5.17 7.46
CA ILE A 60 2.19 -4.04 7.00
C ILE A 60 1.20 -4.56 5.95
N ILE A 61 -0.07 -4.22 6.12
CA ILE A 61 -1.12 -4.51 5.15
C ILE A 61 -1.66 -3.18 4.61
N SER A 62 -1.34 -2.87 3.36
CA SER A 62 -1.92 -1.71 2.66
C SER A 62 -3.36 -2.02 2.26
N VAL A 63 -4.33 -1.32 2.85
CA VAL A 63 -5.76 -1.51 2.55
C VAL A 63 -6.22 -0.32 1.71
N GLY A 64 -6.12 -0.48 0.40
CA GLY A 64 -6.40 0.60 -0.54
C GLY A 64 -6.32 0.17 -2.00
N GLY A 65 -5.96 1.12 -2.86
CA GLY A 65 -5.56 0.86 -4.24
C GLY A 65 -4.09 1.19 -4.46
N ASP A 66 -3.66 1.29 -5.72
CA ASP A 66 -2.24 1.48 -6.07
C ASP A 66 -1.62 2.74 -5.46
N GLY A 67 -2.38 3.84 -5.35
CA GLY A 67 -1.89 5.07 -4.69
C GLY A 67 -1.58 4.87 -3.20
N THR A 68 -2.44 4.15 -2.46
CA THR A 68 -2.19 3.84 -1.04
C THR A 68 -1.01 2.88 -0.88
N LEU A 69 -0.89 1.91 -1.78
CA LEU A 69 0.29 1.03 -1.82
C LEU A 69 1.57 1.83 -2.09
N ASN A 70 1.54 2.76 -3.04
CA ASN A 70 2.68 3.60 -3.36
C ASN A 70 3.13 4.46 -2.17
N GLU A 71 2.19 5.09 -1.45
CA GLU A 71 2.53 5.82 -0.22
C GLU A 71 3.17 4.90 0.84
N VAL A 72 2.61 3.71 1.06
CA VAL A 72 3.17 2.74 2.02
C VAL A 72 4.61 2.37 1.65
N ILE A 73 4.90 2.04 0.38
CA ILE A 73 6.24 1.66 -0.07
C ILE A 73 7.26 2.78 0.13
N ASN A 74 6.84 4.03 -0.05
CA ASN A 74 7.69 5.19 0.18
C ASN A 74 7.95 5.46 1.68
N GLY A 75 7.12 4.91 2.57
CA GLY A 75 7.32 4.99 4.03
C GLY A 75 8.09 3.82 4.64
N ILE A 76 8.12 2.67 3.98
CA ILE A 76 8.81 1.47 4.49
C ILE A 76 10.34 1.65 4.45
N ASP A 77 11.03 1.16 5.48
CA ASP A 77 12.49 1.03 5.51
C ASP A 77 12.93 -0.30 4.89
N LEU A 78 13.53 -0.23 3.70
CA LEU A 78 14.03 -1.40 2.97
C LEU A 78 15.30 -2.01 3.57
N ASN A 79 15.90 -1.39 4.59
CA ASN A 79 17.01 -1.99 5.33
C ASN A 79 16.53 -2.98 6.41
N THR A 80 15.21 -3.12 6.57
CA THR A 80 14.59 -4.07 7.50
C THR A 80 13.97 -5.25 6.74
N ASP A 81 13.87 -6.42 7.39
CA ASP A 81 13.16 -7.59 6.85
C ASP A 81 11.63 -7.47 7.04
N ILE A 82 11.10 -6.32 6.63
CA ILE A 82 9.70 -5.96 6.71
C ILE A 82 8.90 -6.71 5.65
N THR A 83 7.75 -7.25 6.06
CA THR A 83 6.81 -7.90 5.14
C THR A 83 5.65 -6.96 4.83
N LEU A 84 5.37 -6.76 3.54
CA LEU A 84 4.24 -5.98 3.03
C LEU A 84 3.24 -6.89 2.33
N SER A 85 1.96 -6.68 2.60
CA SER A 85 0.86 -7.28 1.85
C SER A 85 -0.19 -6.22 1.48
N VAL A 86 -1.14 -6.56 0.62
CA VAL A 86 -2.12 -5.63 0.06
C VAL A 86 -3.52 -6.22 0.21
N LEU A 87 -4.45 -5.48 0.79
CA LEU A 87 -5.87 -5.80 0.72
C LEU A 87 -6.52 -4.90 -0.35
N PRO A 88 -6.71 -5.40 -1.59
CA PRO A 88 -7.04 -4.58 -2.75
C PRO A 88 -8.51 -4.17 -2.76
N VAL A 89 -8.79 -3.00 -2.20
CA VAL A 89 -10.15 -2.42 -2.15
C VAL A 89 -10.35 -1.29 -3.16
N GLY A 90 -9.28 -0.86 -3.83
CA GLY A 90 -9.27 0.18 -4.86
C GLY A 90 -9.97 -0.20 -6.17
N SER A 91 -9.85 0.68 -7.17
CA SER A 91 -10.46 0.48 -8.50
C SER A 91 -9.52 -0.16 -9.52
N GLY A 92 -8.23 0.20 -9.52
CA GLY A 92 -7.20 -0.34 -10.43
C GLY A 92 -6.61 -1.64 -9.90
N ASN A 93 -5.98 -1.56 -8.72
CA ASN A 93 -5.35 -2.67 -8.01
C ASN A 93 -4.38 -3.44 -8.92
N ASP A 94 -3.62 -2.70 -9.74
CA ASP A 94 -2.78 -3.27 -10.79
C ASP A 94 -1.70 -4.18 -10.21
N PHE A 95 -1.15 -3.83 -9.05
CA PHE A 95 -0.10 -4.61 -8.39
C PHE A 95 -0.51 -6.05 -8.09
N VAL A 96 -1.74 -6.26 -7.61
CA VAL A 96 -2.22 -7.58 -7.18
C VAL A 96 -2.76 -8.44 -8.34
N LYS A 97 -2.90 -7.89 -9.55
CA LYS A 97 -3.48 -8.63 -10.70
C LYS A 97 -2.65 -9.85 -11.11
N ASN A 98 -1.34 -9.79 -10.88
CA ASN A 98 -0.41 -10.88 -11.17
C ASN A 98 -0.10 -11.75 -9.95
N LEU A 99 -0.80 -11.52 -8.82
CA LEU A 99 -0.69 -12.30 -7.60
C LEU A 99 -1.89 -13.23 -7.45
N ASN A 100 -1.81 -14.21 -6.55
CA ASN A 100 -2.85 -15.22 -6.29
C ASN A 100 -4.11 -14.67 -5.57
N TYR A 101 -4.48 -13.42 -5.84
CA TYR A 101 -5.64 -12.76 -5.27
C TYR A 101 -6.92 -13.15 -6.04
N THR A 102 -7.98 -13.36 -5.28
CA THR A 102 -9.32 -13.61 -5.81
C THR A 102 -10.15 -12.32 -5.84
N LYS A 103 -11.37 -12.40 -6.39
CA LYS A 103 -12.33 -11.29 -6.30
C LYS A 103 -12.97 -11.15 -4.91
N ASN A 104 -12.83 -12.16 -4.04
CA ASN A 104 -13.44 -12.16 -2.72
C ASN A 104 -12.47 -11.59 -1.68
N ILE A 105 -12.86 -10.46 -1.11
CA ILE A 105 -12.03 -9.72 -0.15
C ILE A 105 -11.80 -10.50 1.16
N LYS A 106 -12.78 -11.31 1.58
CA LYS A 106 -12.66 -12.14 2.78
C LYS A 106 -11.64 -13.26 2.56
N ASP A 107 -11.71 -13.92 1.41
CA ASP A 107 -10.80 -15.02 1.08
C ASP A 107 -9.37 -14.49 0.96
N ASN A 108 -9.18 -13.32 0.33
CA ASN A 108 -7.88 -12.65 0.26
C ASN A 108 -7.35 -12.29 1.65
N LEU A 109 -8.18 -11.75 2.54
CA LEU A 109 -7.76 -11.45 3.90
C LEU A 109 -7.38 -12.71 4.69
N SER A 110 -8.18 -13.77 4.57
CA SER A 110 -7.86 -15.06 5.21
C SER A 110 -6.56 -15.64 4.66
N PHE A 111 -6.33 -15.56 3.35
CA PHE A 111 -5.07 -15.95 2.73
C PHE A 111 -3.90 -15.17 3.32
N ILE A 112 -3.94 -13.83 3.34
CA ILE A 112 -2.88 -12.97 3.91
C ILE A 112 -2.53 -13.37 5.34
N LEU A 113 -3.54 -13.62 6.19
CA LEU A 113 -3.35 -13.90 7.62
C LEU A 113 -2.88 -15.32 7.92
N GLN A 114 -3.03 -16.24 6.98
CA GLN A 114 -2.61 -17.64 7.11
C GLN A 114 -1.35 -17.96 6.29
N SER A 115 -0.88 -17.00 5.49
CA SER A 115 0.37 -17.11 4.72
C SER A 115 1.56 -17.42 5.62
N ASN A 116 2.43 -18.30 5.13
CA ASN A 116 3.71 -18.63 5.74
C ASN A 116 4.86 -18.14 4.85
N HIS A 117 6.11 -18.49 5.20
CA HIS A 117 7.30 -18.09 4.44
C HIS A 117 7.28 -18.53 2.97
N GLU A 118 6.61 -19.64 2.61
CA GLU A 118 6.51 -20.13 1.23
C GLU A 118 5.57 -19.26 0.37
N ASN A 119 4.72 -18.44 1.01
CA ASN A 119 3.83 -17.51 0.32
C ASN A 119 4.45 -16.11 0.17
N ILE A 120 5.63 -15.87 0.75
CA ILE A 120 6.33 -14.58 0.67
C ILE A 120 7.24 -14.61 -0.54
N ILE A 121 7.15 -13.56 -1.36
CA ILE A 121 8.01 -13.35 -2.53
C ILE A 121 8.82 -12.08 -2.33
N ASN A 122 10.04 -12.08 -2.86
CA ASN A 122 10.82 -10.85 -3.00
C ASN A 122 10.29 -10.07 -4.19
N VAL A 123 10.13 -8.76 -4.01
CA VAL A 123 9.61 -7.85 -5.03
C VAL A 123 10.58 -6.71 -5.18
N ASP A 124 11.04 -6.47 -6.41
CA ASP A 124 11.86 -5.31 -6.74
C ASP A 124 11.01 -4.04 -6.69
N VAL A 125 11.62 -2.94 -6.24
CA VAL A 125 11.02 -1.61 -6.30
C VAL A 125 11.89 -0.70 -7.16
N GLY A 126 11.24 0.07 -8.04
CA GLY A 126 11.92 1.09 -8.81
C GLY A 126 12.16 2.32 -7.95
N GLU A 127 13.34 2.94 -8.09
CA GLU A 127 13.68 4.21 -7.46
C GLU A 127 13.96 5.26 -8.52
N VAL A 128 13.40 6.46 -8.34
CA VAL A 128 13.72 7.63 -9.14
C VAL A 128 14.15 8.77 -8.25
N ASN A 129 15.22 9.43 -8.67
CA ASN A 129 15.74 10.63 -8.04
C ASN A 129 15.55 11.79 -9.02
N PHE A 130 14.94 12.88 -8.55
CA PHE A 130 14.75 14.08 -9.36
C PHE A 130 15.06 15.35 -8.56
N THR A 131 15.60 16.34 -9.27
CA THR A 131 15.91 17.64 -8.70
C THR A 131 14.71 18.57 -8.85
N GLU A 132 14.18 19.06 -7.73
CA GLU A 132 13.21 20.14 -7.74
C GLU A 132 13.98 21.47 -7.92
N ASN A 133 13.82 22.11 -9.09
CA ASN A 133 14.47 23.35 -9.55
C ASN A 133 15.91 23.21 -10.10
N ASN A 134 16.33 24.18 -10.92
CA ASN A 134 17.67 24.29 -11.52
C ASN A 134 18.81 24.49 -10.48
N ASP A 135 18.46 24.51 -9.21
CA ASP A 135 19.31 24.84 -8.08
C ASP A 135 20.21 23.65 -7.67
N HIS A 136 19.99 22.44 -8.23
CA HIS A 136 20.73 21.19 -7.95
C HIS A 136 20.81 20.79 -6.45
N LYS A 137 19.97 21.40 -5.59
CA LYS A 137 20.08 21.24 -4.12
C LYS A 137 19.06 20.30 -3.50
N THR A 138 17.88 20.13 -4.12
CA THR A 138 16.80 19.32 -3.54
C THR A 138 16.57 18.09 -4.41
N THR A 139 17.18 16.97 -4.04
CA THR A 139 16.85 15.66 -4.62
C THR A 139 15.69 15.07 -3.84
N LYS A 140 14.54 14.90 -4.50
CA LYS A 140 13.48 14.03 -3.98
C LYS A 140 13.73 12.62 -4.50
N TYR A 141 13.67 11.67 -3.57
CA TYR A 141 13.66 10.24 -3.86
C TYR A 141 12.19 9.80 -3.83
N ASN A 142 11.76 9.07 -4.86
CA ASN A 142 10.46 8.42 -4.88
C ASN A 142 10.62 6.98 -5.37
N ARG A 143 9.93 6.07 -4.71
CA ARG A 143 9.79 4.67 -5.11
C ARG A 143 8.50 4.44 -5.88
N PHE A 144 8.55 3.51 -6.83
CA PHE A 144 7.39 3.00 -7.55
C PHE A 144 7.45 1.48 -7.68
N ILE A 145 6.28 0.85 -7.77
CA ILE A 145 6.16 -0.63 -7.84
C ILE A 145 5.59 -1.13 -9.16
N ASN A 146 4.79 -0.31 -9.85
CA ASN A 146 4.17 -0.70 -11.12
C ASN A 146 4.88 -0.03 -12.30
N ASN A 147 4.80 1.30 -12.38
CA ASN A 147 5.42 2.07 -13.45
C ASN A 147 5.70 3.52 -13.03
N LEU A 148 6.53 4.19 -13.83
CA LEU A 148 6.78 5.63 -13.80
C LEU A 148 6.59 6.15 -15.23
N GLY A 149 5.77 7.20 -15.39
CA GLY A 149 5.56 7.88 -16.67
C GLY A 149 6.22 9.25 -16.69
N ILE A 150 6.77 9.64 -17.85
CA ILE A 150 7.38 10.96 -18.08
C ILE A 150 6.98 11.52 -19.44
N GLY A 151 6.77 12.83 -19.52
CA GLY A 151 6.42 13.51 -20.77
C GLY A 151 4.91 13.60 -20.98
N PHE A 152 4.46 13.34 -22.21
CA PHE A 152 3.10 13.64 -22.63
C PHE A 152 2.03 12.78 -21.95
N ASP A 153 2.29 11.49 -21.76
CA ASP A 153 1.38 10.56 -21.07
C ASP A 153 1.15 10.98 -19.60
N ALA A 154 2.23 11.33 -18.89
CA ALA A 154 2.20 11.83 -17.54
C ALA A 154 1.45 13.18 -17.45
N TYR A 155 1.66 14.06 -18.43
CA TYR A 155 0.95 15.33 -18.52
C TYR A 155 -0.56 15.14 -18.69
N VAL A 156 -0.98 14.25 -19.61
CA VAL A 156 -2.40 13.92 -19.79
C VAL A 156 -3.00 13.31 -18.52
N GLY A 157 -2.27 12.40 -17.86
CA GLY A 157 -2.68 11.83 -16.58
C GLY A 157 -2.88 12.88 -15.49
N PHE A 158 -1.95 13.84 -15.37
CA PHE A 158 -2.02 14.96 -14.44
C PHE A 158 -3.25 15.84 -14.70
N LEU A 159 -3.53 16.17 -15.97
CA LEU A 159 -4.69 16.96 -16.34
C LEU A 159 -6.00 16.23 -15.97
N ASN A 160 -6.11 14.93 -16.22
CA ASN A 160 -7.32 14.16 -15.88
C ASN A 160 -7.59 14.07 -14.38
N GLN A 161 -6.56 14.08 -13.52
CA GLN A 161 -6.75 14.07 -12.07
C GLN A 161 -7.17 15.43 -11.51
N ASN A 162 -6.66 16.53 -12.09
CA ASN A 162 -6.86 17.88 -11.56
C ASN A 162 -7.99 18.66 -12.26
N ASN A 163 -8.26 18.35 -13.52
CA ASN A 163 -9.40 18.86 -14.26
C ASN A 163 -10.45 17.77 -14.32
N LYS A 164 -11.38 17.77 -13.36
CA LYS A 164 -12.66 17.08 -13.55
C LYS A 164 -13.41 17.83 -14.67
N ILE A 165 -13.20 17.41 -15.91
CA ILE A 165 -14.12 17.68 -17.03
C ILE A 165 -15.34 16.78 -16.83
#